data_AF-A0ABD3DQT4-F1
#
_entry.id   AF-A0ABD3DQT4-F1
#
_cell.length_a   1.000
_cell.length_b   1.000
_cell.length_c   1.000
_cell.angle_alpha   90.00
_cell.angle_beta   90.00
_cell.angle_gamma   90.00
#
_symmetry.space_group_name_H-M   'P 1'
#
loop_
_entity.id
_entity.type
_entity.pdbx_description
1 polymer ?
#
loop_
_entity_poly.entity_id
_entity_poly.type
_entity_poly.pdbx_seq_one_letter_code
_entity_poly.pdbx_strand_id
1 'polypeptide(L)'
;MIIVDDAGGVLPSINHSPWNGLTLADFVMPFFLFMIGVSLGLVYKNMSCRASASRKAIFRAAKLLVLGLFLQGGYFHGINNLTYGVNMEHIRWMGILQV
;
A
#
# COMPACT_ATOMS: atom_id res chain seq x y z
N MET A 1 4.89 -6.95 3.91
CA MET A 1 3.54 -7.49 4.22
C MET A 1 3.54 -7.97 5.66
N ILE A 2 2.68 -7.49 6.56
CA ILE A 2 2.80 -7.75 8.03
C ILE A 2 3.14 -9.21 8.37
N ILE A 3 2.38 -10.18 7.84
CA ILE A 3 2.64 -11.61 8.10
C ILE A 3 4.00 -12.07 7.57
N VAL A 4 4.39 -11.65 6.37
CA VAL A 4 5.69 -12.02 5.77
C VAL A 4 6.84 -11.32 6.51
N ASP A 5 6.65 -10.06 6.90
CA ASP A 5 7.66 -9.24 7.55
C ASP A 5 7.93 -9.77 8.98
N ASP A 6 6.89 -10.20 9.69
CA ASP A 6 6.99 -10.69 11.08
C ASP A 6 7.27 -12.20 11.17
N ALA A 7 6.70 -13.02 10.28
CA ALA A 7 6.81 -14.49 10.34
C ALA A 7 7.79 -15.09 9.32
N GLY A 8 8.28 -14.32 8.35
CA GLY A 8 9.18 -14.80 7.30
C GLY A 8 10.52 -15.34 7.82
N GLY A 9 10.99 -14.85 8.98
CA GLY A 9 12.17 -15.40 9.65
C GLY A 9 11.97 -16.81 10.20
N VAL A 10 10.75 -17.18 10.57
CA VAL A 10 10.40 -18.49 11.16
C VAL A 10 9.95 -19.48 10.09
N LEU A 11 9.28 -19.00 9.04
CA LEU A 11 8.81 -19.78 7.91
C LEU A 11 9.49 -19.29 6.62
N PRO A 12 10.66 -19.84 6.26
CA PRO A 12 11.42 -19.39 5.09
C PRO A 12 10.66 -19.49 3.76
N SER A 13 9.66 -20.38 3.68
CA SER A 13 8.83 -20.59 2.49
C SER A 13 7.94 -19.39 2.14
N ILE A 14 7.64 -18.52 3.11
CA ILE A 14 6.83 -17.32 2.93
C ILE A 14 7.65 -16.03 3.00
N ASN A 15 8.97 -16.11 3.15
CA ASN A 15 9.85 -14.94 3.18
C ASN A 15 10.22 -14.49 1.75
N HIS A 16 10.65 -13.25 1.59
CA HIS A 16 11.15 -12.73 0.32
C HIS A 16 12.53 -13.32 -0.04
N SER A 17 12.76 -13.53 -1.34
CA SER A 17 14.09 -13.92 -1.81
C SER A 17 15.06 -12.72 -1.77
N PRO A 18 16.32 -12.91 -1.35
CA PRO A 18 17.25 -11.78 -1.16
C PRO A 18 17.79 -11.18 -2.46
N TRP A 19 17.93 -11.97 -3.53
CA TRP A 19 18.40 -11.48 -4.84
C TRP A 19 18.11 -12.46 -5.98
N ASN A 20 18.57 -13.70 -5.83
CA ASN A 20 18.37 -14.77 -6.81
C ASN A 20 17.45 -15.84 -6.19
N GLY A 21 16.20 -15.86 -6.63
CA GLY A 21 15.18 -16.78 -6.13
C GLY A 21 13.80 -16.26 -6.47
N LEU A 22 12.79 -17.08 -6.21
CA LEU A 22 11.40 -16.69 -6.35
C LEU A 22 10.59 -17.42 -5.29
N THR A 23 10.09 -16.68 -4.31
CA THR A 23 9.27 -17.22 -3.23
C THR A 23 7.80 -16.92 -3.46
N LEU A 24 6.92 -17.57 -2.68
CA LEU A 24 5.48 -17.33 -2.78
C LEU A 24 5.12 -15.87 -2.48
N ALA A 25 5.84 -15.22 -1.55
CA ALA A 25 5.59 -13.83 -1.18
C ALA A 25 5.89 -12.84 -2.31
N ASP A 26 6.90 -13.13 -3.13
CA ASP A 26 7.33 -12.27 -4.25
C ASP A 26 6.24 -12.12 -5.32
N PHE A 27 5.35 -13.11 -5.46
CA PHE A 27 4.26 -13.09 -6.43
C PHE A 27 3.08 -12.19 -6.05
N VAL A 28 2.88 -11.91 -4.76
CA VAL A 28 1.62 -11.30 -4.34
C VAL A 28 1.46 -9.87 -4.87
N MET A 29 2.54 -9.08 -4.88
CA MET A 29 2.51 -7.71 -5.37
C MET A 29 2.22 -7.64 -6.89
N PRO A 30 2.90 -8.41 -7.77
CA PRO A 30 2.56 -8.49 -9.19
C PRO A 30 1.11 -8.90 -9.46
N PHE A 31 0.61 -9.95 -8.81
CA PHE A 31 -0.78 -10.40 -9.00
C PHE A 31 -1.80 -9.38 -8.48
N PHE A 32 -1.50 -8.71 -7.37
CA PHE A 32 -2.34 -7.65 -6.83
C PHE A 32 -2.49 -6.49 -7.83
N LEU A 33 -1.37 -6.00 -8.41
CA LEU A 33 -1.42 -4.95 -9.43
C LEU A 33 -2.18 -5.38 -10.68
N PHE A 34 -1.98 -6.63 -11.12
CA PHE A 34 -2.73 -7.19 -12.25
C PHE A 34 -4.24 -7.20 -11.99
N MET A 35 -4.67 -7.71 -10.83
CA MET A 35 -6.09 -7.76 -10.45
C MET A 35 -6.72 -6.37 -10.34
N ILE A 36 -6.00 -5.37 -9.81
CA ILE A 36 -6.46 -3.98 -9.79
C ILE A 36 -6.67 -3.46 -11.20
N GLY A 37 -5.71 -3.71 -12.11
CA GLY A 37 -5.81 -3.30 -13.52
C GLY A 37 -7.04 -3.89 -14.21
N VAL A 38 -7.28 -5.19 -14.03
CA VAL A 38 -8.48 -5.87 -14.56
C VAL A 38 -9.76 -5.28 -13.97
N SER A 39 -9.81 -5.07 -12.64
CA SER A 39 -10.96 -4.48 -11.95
C SER A 39 -11.30 -3.09 -12.51
N LEU A 40 -10.29 -2.24 -12.73
CA LEU A 40 -10.47 -0.91 -13.32
C LEU A 40 -11.05 -1.01 -14.74
N GLY A 41 -10.53 -1.90 -15.58
CA GLY A 41 -11.04 -2.14 -16.93
C GLY A 41 -12.51 -2.56 -16.95
N LEU A 42 -12.91 -3.45 -16.04
CA LEU A 42 -14.30 -3.91 -15.90
C LEU A 42 -15.24 -2.79 -15.44
N VAL A 43 -14.83 -1.99 -14.45
CA VAL A 43 -15.63 -0.88 -13.91
C VAL A 43 -15.88 0.18 -14.97
N TYR A 44 -14.85 0.57 -15.73
CA TYR A 44 -14.97 1.62 -16.76
C TYR A 44 -15.72 1.18 -18.02
N LYS A 45 -15.88 -0.13 -18.26
CA LYS A 45 -16.64 -0.67 -19.39
C LYS A 45 -18.13 -0.28 -19.34
N ASN A 46 -18.72 -0.28 -18.14
CA ASN A 46 -20.16 -0.11 -17.94
C ASN A 46 -20.58 1.30 -17.49
N MET A 47 -19.68 2.29 -17.56
CA MET A 47 -19.94 3.64 -17.09
C MET A 47 -20.39 4.58 -18.22
N SER A 48 -21.52 5.26 -18.01
CA SER A 48 -22.09 6.21 -18.98
C SER A 48 -21.22 7.44 -19.19
N CYS A 49 -20.55 7.94 -18.15
CA CYS A 49 -19.65 9.09 -18.23
C CYS A 49 -18.33 8.79 -17.52
N ARG A 50 -17.30 8.44 -18.30
CA ARG A 50 -15.96 8.12 -17.78
C ARG A 50 -15.36 9.28 -16.97
N ALA A 51 -15.50 10.52 -17.44
CA ALA A 51 -14.96 11.69 -16.77
C ALA A 51 -15.54 11.91 -15.36
N SER A 52 -16.86 11.75 -15.20
CA SER A 52 -17.53 11.87 -13.89
C SER A 52 -17.07 10.79 -12.92
N ALA A 53 -16.92 9.56 -13.40
CA ALA A 53 -16.41 8.45 -12.60
C ALA A 53 -14.94 8.65 -12.20
N SER A 54 -14.07 9.08 -13.12
CA SER A 54 -12.67 9.39 -12.83
C SER A 54 -12.56 10.52 -11.81
N ARG A 55 -13.39 11.56 -11.90
CA ARG A 55 -13.43 12.65 -10.91
C ARG A 55 -13.76 12.12 -9.51
N LYS A 56 -14.78 11.27 -9.37
CA LYS A 56 -15.13 10.62 -8.10
C LYS A 56 -13.99 9.74 -7.58
N ALA A 57 -13.34 8.98 -8.46
CA ALA A 57 -12.21 8.12 -8.10
C ALA A 57 -11.01 8.94 -7.61
N ILE A 58 -10.66 10.04 -8.29
CA ILE A 58 -9.57 10.95 -7.89
C ILE A 58 -9.86 11.57 -6.53
N PHE A 59 -11.08 12.06 -6.28
CA PHE A 59 -11.43 12.60 -4.95
C PHE A 59 -11.35 11.55 -3.85
N ARG A 60 -11.74 10.31 -4.14
CA ARG A 60 -11.59 9.20 -3.19
C ARG A 60 -10.12 8.89 -2.93
N ALA A 61 -9.31 8.82 -3.99
CA ALA A 61 -7.86 8.58 -3.88
C ALA A 61 -7.17 9.68 -3.07
N ALA A 62 -7.51 10.96 -3.32
CA ALA A 62 -6.98 12.09 -2.55
C ALA A 62 -7.37 12.02 -1.06
N LYS A 63 -8.63 11.70 -0.74
CA LYS A 63 -9.07 11.51 0.65
C LYS A 63 -8.29 10.38 1.35
N LEU A 64 -8.08 9.26 0.67
CA LEU A 64 -7.32 8.12 1.20
C LEU A 64 -5.83 8.45 1.36
N LEU A 65 -5.25 9.20 0.41
CA LEU A 65 -3.86 9.65 0.48
C LEU A 65 -3.63 10.58 1.67
N VAL A 66 -4.49 11.59 1.84
CA VAL A 66 -4.40 12.52 2.97
C VAL A 66 -4.58 11.77 4.29
N LEU A 67 -5.58 10.88 4.37
CA LEU A 67 -5.78 10.04 5.56
C LEU A 67 -4.54 9.15 5.84
N GLY A 68 -3.96 8.55 4.80
CA GLY A 68 -2.77 7.71 4.92
C GLY A 68 -1.54 8.48 5.41
N LEU A 69 -1.28 9.68 4.87
CA LEU A 69 -0.21 10.57 5.33
C LEU A 69 -0.44 11.05 6.76
N PHE A 70 -1.69 11.35 7.12
CA PHE A 70 -2.04 11.72 8.50
C PHE A 70 -1.79 10.57 9.47
N LEU A 71 -2.13 9.33 9.10
CA LEU A 71 -1.89 8.17 9.96
C LEU A 71 -0.40 7.78 10.04
N GLN A 72 0.34 7.88 8.93
CA GLN A 72 1.79 7.57 8.89
C GLN A 72 2.66 8.66 9.52
N GLY A 73 2.23 9.92 9.44
CA GLY A 73 2.98 11.07 9.91
C GLY A 73 3.19 11.12 11.43
N GLY A 74 2.88 10.06 12.17
CA GLY A 74 3.35 9.94 13.55
C GLY A 74 2.59 10.77 14.58
N TYR A 75 1.41 11.30 14.23
CA TYR A 75 0.57 12.03 15.17
C TYR A 75 0.10 11.17 16.36
N PHE A 76 0.25 9.85 16.29
CA PHE A 76 -0.11 8.87 17.31
C PHE A 76 1.09 8.00 17.78
N HIS A 77 2.30 8.55 17.86
CA HIS A 77 3.39 7.85 18.55
C HIS A 77 3.04 7.65 20.04
N GLY A 78 3.44 6.49 20.58
CA GLY A 78 2.77 5.85 21.72
C GLY A 78 2.62 6.69 22.98
N ILE A 79 1.61 6.35 23.79
CA ILE A 79 1.24 6.96 25.07
C ILE A 79 2.44 7.09 26.04
N ASN A 80 3.50 6.29 25.81
CA ASN A 80 4.68 6.18 26.66
C ASN A 80 5.91 6.93 26.12
N ASN A 81 5.85 7.56 24.94
CA ASN A 81 6.98 8.26 24.33
C ASN A 81 6.53 9.66 23.90
N LEU A 82 6.99 10.69 24.62
CA LEU A 82 6.58 12.10 24.49
C LEU A 82 7.11 12.78 23.21
N THR A 83 7.41 12.01 22.16
CA THR A 83 7.94 12.50 20.90
C THR A 83 6.78 12.97 20.02
N TYR A 84 6.39 14.24 20.21
CA TYR A 84 5.38 14.89 19.39
C TYR A 84 6.04 15.50 18.15
N GLY A 85 5.65 15.04 16.95
CA GLY A 85 6.15 15.58 15.70
C GLY A 85 5.92 14.68 14.50
N VAL A 86 5.96 15.27 13.30
CA VAL A 86 5.91 14.54 12.04
C VAL A 86 7.32 14.10 11.67
N ASN A 87 7.59 12.80 11.72
CA ASN A 87 8.86 12.27 11.26
C ASN A 87 8.85 12.14 9.73
N MET A 88 9.40 13.16 9.07
CA MET A 88 9.45 13.26 7.60
C MET A 88 10.29 12.13 6.96
N GLU A 89 11.23 11.53 7.69
CA GLU A 89 12.12 10.47 7.17
C GLU A 89 11.39 9.13 7.01
N HIS A 90 10.34 8.89 7.79
CA HIS A 90 9.56 7.66 7.74
C HIS A 90 8.26 7.77 6.92
N ILE A 91 8.00 8.93 6.30
CA ILE A 91 6.83 9.10 5.45
C ILE A 91 6.98 8.28 4.16
N ARG A 92 6.02 7.38 3.91
CA ARG A 92 5.97 6.57 2.69
C ARG A 92 5.06 7.21 1.65
N TRP A 93 5.62 8.07 0.82
CA TRP A 93 4.97 8.69 -0.35
C TRP A 93 4.37 7.70 -1.36
N MET A 94 5.11 6.64 -1.70
CA MET A 94 4.70 5.59 -2.64
C MET A 94 4.05 4.39 -1.92
N GLY A 95 3.78 4.54 -0.62
CA GLY A 95 3.15 3.53 0.22
C GLY A 95 3.95 2.22 0.23
N ILE A 96 3.30 1.14 -0.18
CA ILE A 96 3.83 -0.23 -0.13
C ILE A 96 4.96 -0.44 -1.16
N LEU A 97 5.07 0.42 -2.18
CA LEU A 97 6.13 0.35 -3.19
C LEU A 97 7.47 0.90 -2.69
N GLN A 98 7.48 1.64 -1.57
CA GLN A 98 8.71 2.01 -0.89
C GLN A 98 9.17 0.81 -0.05
N VAL A 99 10.28 0.23 -0.48
CA VAL A 99 11.10 -0.77 0.22
C VAL A 99 12.22 -0.04 0.94
#